data_AF-A0A4R4Y6E6-F1
#
_entry.id   AF-A0A4R4Y6E6-F1
#
_cell.length_a   1.000
_cell.length_b   1.000
_cell.length_c   1.000
_cell.angle_alpha   90.00
_cell.angle_beta   90.00
_cell.angle_gamma   90.00
#
_symmetry.space_group_name_H-M   'P 1'
#
loop_
_entity.id
_entity.type
_entity.pdbx_description
1 polymer ?
#
loop_
_entity_poly.entity_id
_entity_poly.type
_entity_poly.pdbx_seq_one_letter_code
_entity_poly.pdbx_strand_id
1 'polypeptide(L)'
;MLVLGFEHIEGRHADYTPGSPDLEILVKTVQALQSTPCPDVVQMRVERRWTSVTEDVSPMAGTSLLHTDVNAENLLITPDGRAVLVDWAFAARGAAWAELGLLIPWLLKSGHTPAEAADWATQFPS
;
A
#
# COMPACT_ATOMS: atom_id res chain seq x y z
N MET A 1 -3.74 5.23 -31.66
CA MET A 1 -2.41 4.67 -31.36
C MET A 1 -2.18 4.84 -29.87
N LEU A 2 -2.11 3.75 -29.11
CA LEU A 2 -1.73 3.77 -27.70
C LEU A 2 -0.22 3.57 -27.64
N VAL A 3 0.50 4.50 -27.00
CA VAL A 3 1.92 4.34 -26.68
C VAL A 3 2.01 4.17 -25.17
N LEU A 4 2.69 3.12 -24.74
CA LEU A 4 2.97 2.86 -23.33
C LEU A 4 4.44 3.21 -23.07
N GLY A 5 4.69 4.09 -22.11
CA GLY A 5 6.04 4.39 -21.62
C GLY A 5 6.24 3.67 -20.29
N PHE A 6 7.34 2.95 -20.16
CA PHE A 6 7.75 2.30 -18.91
C PHE A 6 9.17 2.76 -18.58
N GLU A 7 9.42 3.03 -17.30
CA GLU A 7 10.77 3.14 -16.77
C GLU A 7 11.14 1.78 -16.19
N HIS A 8 12.29 1.23 -16.60
CA HIS A 8 12.81 0.02 -15.99
C HIS A 8 13.55 0.40 -14.70
N ILE A 9 13.13 -0.20 -13.59
CA ILE A 9 13.78 -0.06 -12.30
C ILE A 9 14.57 -1.34 -12.03
N GLU A 10 15.89 -1.21 -11.88
CA GLU A 10 16.73 -2.30 -11.40
C GLU A 10 16.55 -2.42 -9.87
N GLY A 11 15.90 -3.49 -9.44
CA GLY A 11 15.66 -3.77 -8.03
C GLY A 11 15.09 -5.16 -7.82
N ARG A 12 15.26 -5.69 -6.60
CA ARG A 12 14.60 -6.94 -6.18
C ARG A 12 13.24 -6.65 -5.57
N HIS A 13 12.31 -7.59 -5.65
CA HIS A 13 11.06 -7.51 -4.89
C HIS A 13 11.32 -7.58 -3.38
N ALA A 14 10.45 -6.95 -2.60
CA ALA A 14 10.48 -7.00 -1.16
C ALA A 14 10.06 -8.39 -0.64
N ASP A 15 10.61 -8.80 0.50
CA ASP A 15 10.22 -10.03 1.19
C ASP A 15 9.38 -9.69 2.43
N TYR A 16 8.10 -10.09 2.44
CA TYR A 16 7.19 -9.83 3.56
C TYR A 16 7.11 -11.00 4.56
N THR A 17 7.94 -12.03 4.44
CA THR A 17 7.96 -13.14 5.41
C THR A 17 8.29 -12.66 6.83
N PRO A 18 7.80 -13.37 7.87
CA PRO A 18 8.11 -13.01 9.27
C PRO A 18 9.62 -12.92 9.53
N GLY A 19 10.04 -11.83 10.16
CA GLY A 19 11.46 -11.58 10.49
C GLY A 19 12.29 -11.00 9.34
N SER A 20 11.72 -10.81 8.16
CA SER A 20 12.41 -10.14 7.05
C SER A 20 12.79 -8.69 7.41
N PRO A 21 14.01 -8.22 7.08
CA PRO A 21 14.40 -6.82 7.26
C PRO A 21 13.61 -5.86 6.36
N ASP A 22 12.98 -6.36 5.29
CA ASP A 22 12.21 -5.52 4.37
C ASP A 22 10.90 -5.02 4.98
N LEU A 23 10.44 -5.59 6.10
CA LEU A 23 9.29 -5.08 6.84
C LEU A 23 9.53 -3.66 7.36
N GLU A 24 10.77 -3.30 7.71
CA GLU A 24 11.11 -1.92 8.06
C GLU A 24 11.01 -0.98 6.84
N ILE A 25 11.36 -1.48 5.66
CA ILE A 25 11.25 -0.74 4.41
C ILE A 25 9.78 -0.54 4.05
N LEU A 26 8.95 -1.57 4.25
CA LEU A 26 7.50 -1.49 4.09
C LEU A 26 6.88 -0.43 5.01
N VAL A 27 7.27 -0.41 6.28
CA VAL A 27 6.80 0.60 7.24
C VAL A 27 7.15 2.01 6.77
N LYS A 28 8.41 2.25 6.39
CA LYS A 28 8.86 3.55 5.86
C LYS A 28 8.10 3.93 4.58
N THR A 29 7.80 2.96 3.72
CA THR A 29 7.05 3.18 2.47
C THR A 29 5.62 3.62 2.77
N VAL A 30 4.92 2.94 3.69
CA VAL A 30 3.55 3.29 4.07
C VAL A 30 3.51 4.64 4.80
N GLN A 31 4.48 4.95 5.66
CA GLN A 31 4.61 6.28 6.28
C GLN A 31 4.84 7.39 5.24
N ALA A 32 5.65 7.12 4.21
CA ALA A 32 5.85 8.04 3.09
C ALA A 32 4.55 8.25 2.30
N LEU A 33 3.77 7.19 2.02
CA LEU A 33 2.44 7.32 1.41
C LEU A 33 1.51 8.21 2.24
N GLN A 34 1.40 7.94 3.55
CA GLN A 34 0.50 8.66 4.45
C GLN A 34 0.88 10.13 4.63
N SER A 35 2.17 10.47 4.54
CA SER A 35 2.66 11.85 4.64
C SER A 35 2.65 12.60 3.30
N THR A 36 2.48 11.90 2.18
CA THR A 36 2.42 12.53 0.86
C THR A 36 1.04 13.11 0.59
N PRO A 37 0.92 14.42 0.27
CA PRO A 37 -0.34 15.00 -0.15
C PRO A 37 -0.87 14.27 -1.39
N CYS A 38 -2.14 13.84 -1.34
CA CYS A 38 -2.73 13.14 -2.46
C CYS A 38 -2.89 14.08 -3.67
N PRO A 39 -2.24 13.79 -4.81
CA PRO A 39 -2.27 14.66 -5.99
C PRO A 39 -3.68 14.78 -6.56
N ASP A 40 -4.00 15.95 -7.15
CA ASP A 40 -5.31 16.20 -7.75
C ASP A 40 -5.62 15.28 -8.94
N VAL A 41 -4.63 14.65 -9.56
CA VAL A 41 -4.88 13.65 -10.63
C VAL A 41 -5.50 12.36 -10.07
N VAL A 42 -5.34 12.06 -8.79
CA VAL A 42 -5.92 10.87 -8.13
C VAL A 42 -7.38 11.14 -7.78
N GLN A 43 -8.27 10.68 -8.66
CA GLN A 43 -9.72 10.91 -8.59
C GLN A 43 -10.51 9.70 -8.08
N MET A 44 -9.93 8.51 -8.09
CA MET A 44 -10.60 7.30 -7.59
C MET A 44 -10.82 7.41 -6.08
N ARG A 45 -12.00 6.99 -5.62
CA ARG A 45 -12.40 6.98 -4.20
C ARG A 45 -12.47 5.54 -3.70
N VAL A 46 -11.69 5.20 -2.67
CA VAL A 46 -11.52 3.81 -2.22
C VAL A 46 -12.82 3.19 -1.72
N GLU A 47 -13.66 3.99 -1.06
CA GLU A 47 -14.93 3.58 -0.46
C GLU A 47 -15.94 3.06 -1.50
N ARG A 48 -15.81 3.49 -2.76
CA ARG A 48 -16.68 3.01 -3.86
C ARG A 48 -16.51 1.52 -4.14
N ARG A 49 -15.36 0.91 -3.77
CA ARG A 49 -15.13 -0.53 -3.93
C ARG A 49 -16.02 -1.38 -3.02
N TRP A 50 -16.56 -0.78 -1.95
CA TRP A 50 -17.24 -1.50 -0.88
C TRP A 50 -18.76 -1.26 -0.84
N THR A 51 -19.31 -0.49 -1.77
CA THR A 51 -20.74 -0.15 -1.82
C THR A 51 -21.66 -1.35 -2.02
N SER A 52 -21.13 -2.47 -2.52
CA SER A 52 -21.88 -3.73 -2.65
C SER A 52 -21.81 -4.62 -1.42
N VAL A 53 -20.95 -4.29 -0.44
CA VAL A 53 -20.63 -5.13 0.72
C VAL A 53 -21.21 -4.55 2.01
N THR A 54 -21.27 -3.23 2.12
CA THR A 54 -21.79 -2.52 3.29
C THR A 54 -22.65 -1.33 2.85
N GLU A 55 -23.67 -1.03 3.64
CA GLU A 55 -24.57 0.12 3.42
C GLU A 55 -23.86 1.45 3.74
N ASP A 56 -22.98 1.46 4.75
CA ASP A 56 -22.19 2.63 5.13
C ASP A 56 -20.72 2.43 4.78
N VAL A 57 -20.26 3.21 3.80
CA VAL A 57 -18.87 3.27 3.35
C VAL A 57 -18.17 4.56 3.80
N SER A 58 -18.87 5.45 4.51
CA SER A 58 -18.34 6.73 4.95
C SER A 58 -17.07 6.64 5.82
N PRO A 59 -16.84 5.58 6.64
CA PRO A 59 -15.60 5.46 7.41
C PRO A 59 -14.33 5.30 6.55
N MET A 60 -14.47 4.86 5.29
CA MET A 60 -13.36 4.70 4.35
C MET A 60 -13.07 5.98 3.54
N ALA A 61 -13.97 6.96 3.59
CA ALA A 61 -13.77 8.23 2.91
C ALA A 61 -12.64 9.03 3.59
N GLY A 62 -11.87 9.78 2.80
CA GLY A 62 -10.78 10.59 3.30
C GLY A 62 -9.98 11.22 2.18
N THR A 63 -8.89 11.90 2.52
CA THR A 63 -8.07 12.67 1.57
C THR A 63 -6.66 12.13 1.36
N SER A 64 -6.28 11.06 2.06
CA SER A 64 -4.94 10.46 1.98
C SER A 64 -4.71 9.79 0.62
N LEU A 65 -3.45 9.75 0.19
CA LEU A 65 -3.03 8.99 -0.98
C LEU A 65 -2.97 7.51 -0.61
N LEU A 66 -3.64 6.68 -1.41
CA LEU A 66 -3.65 5.24 -1.26
C LEU A 66 -3.10 4.60 -2.53
N HIS A 67 -2.22 3.63 -2.38
CA HIS A 67 -1.77 2.76 -3.47
C HIS A 67 -2.82 1.67 -3.73
N THR A 68 -3.41 1.14 -2.65
CA THR A 68 -4.45 0.09 -2.64
C THR A 68 -4.00 -1.31 -3.04
N ASP A 69 -2.72 -1.50 -3.36
CA ASP A 69 -2.12 -2.80 -3.68
C ASP A 69 -0.62 -2.86 -3.35
N VAL A 70 -0.25 -2.53 -2.11
CA VAL A 70 1.14 -2.63 -1.61
C VAL A 70 1.49 -4.08 -1.32
N ASN A 71 1.53 -4.90 -2.37
CA ASN A 71 2.03 -6.26 -2.30
C ASN A 71 3.56 -6.30 -2.52
N ALA A 72 4.19 -7.43 -2.17
CA ALA A 72 5.64 -7.63 -2.26
C ALA A 72 6.21 -7.44 -3.68
N GLU A 73 5.44 -7.78 -4.72
CA GLU A 73 5.88 -7.64 -6.11
C GLU A 73 5.89 -6.17 -6.57
N ASN A 74 5.04 -5.33 -6.00
CA ASN A 74 4.96 -3.91 -6.32
C ASN A 74 5.96 -3.04 -5.54
N LEU A 75 6.68 -3.59 -4.55
CA LEU A 75 7.72 -2.88 -3.82
C LEU A 75 9.11 -3.36 -4.23
N LEU A 76 9.80 -2.56 -5.04
CA LEU A 76 11.16 -2.83 -5.48
C LEU A 76 12.17 -2.18 -4.54
N ILE A 77 13.23 -2.92 -4.21
CA ILE A 77 14.38 -2.46 -3.44
C ILE A 77 15.58 -2.43 -4.38
N THR A 78 16.06 -1.23 -4.67
CA THR A 78 17.19 -1.00 -5.58
C THR A 78 18.51 -1.42 -4.93
N PRO A 79 19.61 -1.61 -5.69
CA PRO A 79 20.91 -2.01 -5.14
C PRO A 79 21.48 -1.06 -4.07
N ASP A 80 21.13 0.22 -4.11
CA ASP A 80 21.47 1.24 -3.12
C ASP A 80 20.51 1.28 -1.91
N GLY A 81 19.52 0.39 -1.84
CA GLY A 81 18.60 0.22 -0.72
C GLY A 81 17.37 1.14 -0.73
N ARG A 82 17.12 1.86 -1.83
CA ARG A 82 15.93 2.70 -1.97
C ARG A 82 14.71 1.85 -2.32
N ALA A 83 13.59 2.19 -1.69
CA ALA A 83 12.29 1.60 -1.99
C ALA A 83 11.61 2.34 -3.15
N VAL A 84 11.07 1.58 -4.10
CA VAL A 84 10.30 2.09 -5.23
C VAL A 84 8.99 1.31 -5.31
N LEU A 85 7.90 2.01 -4.99
CA LEU A 85 6.55 1.46 -5.14
C LEU A 85 6.06 1.71 -6.58
N VAL A 86 5.71 0.63 -7.27
CA VAL A 86 5.27 0.63 -8.67
C VAL A 86 3.82 0.15 -8.80
N ASP A 87 3.27 0.24 -10.01
CA ASP A 87 1.88 -0.14 -10.34
C ASP A 87 0.79 0.69 -9.63
N TRP A 88 0.77 1.98 -9.96
CA TRP A 88 -0.20 2.94 -9.46
C TRP A 88 -1.54 2.93 -10.20
N ALA A 89 -1.84 1.90 -10.99
CA ALA A 89 -3.02 1.85 -11.85
C ALA A 89 -4.35 2.02 -11.07
N PHE A 90 -4.34 1.65 -9.80
CA PHE A 90 -5.50 1.69 -8.90
C PHE A 90 -5.37 2.69 -7.76
N ALA A 91 -4.41 3.63 -7.86
CA ALA A 91 -4.22 4.68 -6.87
C ALA A 91 -5.53 5.40 -6.58
N ALA A 92 -5.81 5.61 -5.30
CA ALA A 92 -7.07 6.16 -4.84
C ALA A 92 -6.86 7.17 -3.72
N ARG A 93 -7.94 7.88 -3.40
CA ARG A 93 -8.04 8.75 -2.25
C ARG A 93 -9.01 8.12 -1.24
N GLY A 94 -8.68 8.20 0.04
CA GLY A 94 -9.50 7.64 1.12
C GLY A 94 -8.90 7.88 2.50
N ALA A 95 -9.46 7.21 3.51
CA ALA A 95 -8.90 7.20 4.86
C ALA A 95 -7.58 6.40 4.88
N ALA A 96 -6.57 6.88 5.62
CA ALA A 96 -5.25 6.25 5.67
C ALA A 96 -5.28 4.79 6.15
N TRP A 97 -6.18 4.47 7.09
CA TRP A 97 -6.35 3.11 7.61
C TRP A 97 -6.79 2.10 6.52
N ALA A 98 -7.44 2.56 5.45
CA ALA A 98 -7.90 1.67 4.38
C ALA A 98 -6.72 1.01 3.65
N GLU A 99 -5.57 1.69 3.52
CA GLU A 99 -4.34 1.09 2.98
C GLU A 99 -3.89 -0.08 3.85
N LEU A 100 -3.87 0.11 5.17
CA LEU A 100 -3.45 -0.92 6.13
C LEU A 100 -4.39 -2.13 6.07
N GLY A 101 -5.70 -1.89 5.98
CA GLY A 101 -6.70 -2.96 5.82
C GLY A 101 -6.51 -3.79 4.54
N LEU A 102 -6.08 -3.15 3.45
CA LEU A 102 -5.76 -3.82 2.19
C LEU A 102 -4.39 -4.51 2.19
N LEU A 103 -3.47 -4.05 3.03
CA LEU A 103 -2.11 -4.59 3.15
C LEU A 103 -2.06 -5.84 4.04
N ILE A 104 -2.84 -5.90 5.13
CA ILE A 104 -2.86 -7.04 6.07
C ILE A 104 -2.98 -8.41 5.36
N PRO A 105 -3.87 -8.62 4.37
CA PRO A 105 -3.93 -9.87 3.61
C PRO A 105 -2.59 -10.30 2.98
N TRP A 106 -1.73 -9.37 2.58
CA TRP A 106 -0.40 -9.66 2.03
C TRP A 106 0.58 -10.15 3.10
N LEU A 107 0.52 -9.63 4.32
CA LEU A 107 1.30 -10.15 5.44
C LEU A 107 0.86 -11.57 5.80
N LEU A 108 -0.45 -11.81 5.88
CA LEU A 108 -0.99 -13.14 6.14
C LEU A 108 -0.58 -14.14 5.06
N LYS A 109 -0.66 -13.75 3.78
CA LYS A 109 -0.20 -14.57 2.65
C LYS A 109 1.29 -14.90 2.75
N SER A 110 2.09 -14.02 3.33
CA SER A 110 3.54 -14.18 3.50
C SER A 110 3.92 -15.00 4.74
N GLY A 111 2.94 -15.49 5.50
CA GLY A 111 3.15 -16.40 6.62
C GLY A 111 3.00 -15.79 8.01
N HIS A 112 2.59 -14.52 8.13
CA HIS A 112 2.27 -13.91 9.42
C HIS A 112 0.97 -14.48 9.98
N THR A 113 0.91 -14.62 11.30
CA THR A 113 -0.34 -14.83 12.03
C THR A 113 -1.17 -13.54 12.07
N PRO A 114 -2.50 -13.64 12.31
CA PRO A 114 -3.32 -12.45 12.53
C PRO A 114 -2.83 -11.55 13.68
N ALA A 115 -2.25 -12.14 14.73
CA ALA A 115 -1.69 -11.37 15.85
C ALA A 115 -0.45 -10.58 15.42
N GLU A 116 0.49 -11.21 14.72
CA GLU A 116 1.68 -10.52 14.20
C GLU A 116 1.34 -9.41 13.21
N ALA A 117 0.36 -9.65 12.32
CA ALA A 117 -0.10 -8.62 11.37
C ALA A 117 -0.80 -7.44 12.09
N ALA A 118 -1.58 -7.72 13.14
CA ALA A 118 -2.19 -6.69 13.96
C ALA A 118 -1.15 -5.88 14.73
N ASP A 119 -0.17 -6.55 15.37
CA ASP A 119 0.94 -5.90 16.06
C ASP A 119 1.75 -5.02 15.11
N TRP A 120 2.04 -5.51 13.90
CA TRP A 120 2.71 -4.74 12.86
C TRP A 120 1.94 -3.47 12.49
N ALA A 121 0.61 -3.53 12.40
CA ALA A 121 -0.23 -2.38 12.04
C ALA A 121 -0.27 -1.30 13.14
N THR A 122 0.12 -1.60 14.39
CA THR A 122 0.18 -0.59 15.47
C THR A 122 1.24 0.49 15.26
N GLN A 123 2.15 0.30 14.29
CA GLN A 123 3.20 1.25 13.94
C GLN A 123 2.69 2.50 13.22
N PHE A 124 1.42 2.54 12.83
CA PHE A 124 0.81 3.64 12.08
C PHE A 124 -0.24 4.35 12.91
N PRO A 125 -0.32 5.69 12.82
CA PRO A 125 -1.40 6.44 13.44
C PRO A 125 -2.72 6.11 12.74
N SER A 126 -3.77 5.92 13.54
CA SER A 126 -5.17 5.83 13.10
C SER A 126 -5.75 7.20 12.75
#